data_AF-A0A2G8JR94-F1
#
_entry.id   AF-A0A2G8JR94-F1
#
_cell.length_a   1.000
_cell.length_b   1.000
_cell.length_c   1.000
_cell.angle_alpha   90.00
_cell.angle_beta   90.00
_cell.angle_gamma   90.00
#
_symmetry.space_group_name_H-M   'P 1'
#
loop_
_entity.id
_entity.type
_entity.pdbx_description
1 polymer ?
#
loop_
_entity_poly.entity_id
_entity_poly.type
_entity_poly.pdbx_seq_one_letter_code
_entity_poly.pdbx_strand_id
1 'polypeptide(L)'
;MRGVMDVTTFIGNFSLPSDTQMVISVLATQDAYIPRDNVTGLQTIWPGIEMRYVTGSHVTAALFKQHYFRQAIHDAFQKYLKKYPSPQEKNNQD
;
A
#
# COMPACT_ATOMS: atom_id res chain seq x y z
N MET A 1 22.90 8.76 -7.01
CA MET A 1 21.75 8.93 -6.09
C MET A 1 21.53 7.75 -5.14
N ARG A 2 22.17 6.58 -5.31
CA ARG A 2 22.22 5.55 -4.25
C ARG A 2 22.92 6.13 -3.02
N GLY A 3 22.28 6.15 -1.86
CA GLY A 3 22.88 6.62 -0.60
C GLY A 3 22.12 7.75 0.12
N VAL A 4 21.81 8.88 -0.52
CA VAL A 4 21.15 10.01 0.19
C VAL A 4 19.64 9.81 0.30
N MET A 5 19.00 9.38 -0.78
CA MET A 5 17.55 9.14 -0.77
C MET A 5 17.19 7.92 0.07
N ASP A 6 18.00 6.85 0.04
CA ASP A 6 17.73 5.63 0.83
C ASP A 6 17.67 5.91 2.34
N VAL A 7 18.49 6.85 2.84
CA VAL A 7 18.46 7.24 4.27
C VAL A 7 17.17 7.97 4.63
N THR A 8 16.59 8.77 3.72
CA THR A 8 15.44 9.63 4.01
C THR A 8 14.11 9.10 3.50
N THR A 9 14.10 8.17 2.54
CA THR A 9 12.88 7.63 1.92
C THR A 9 12.65 6.16 2.20
N PHE A 10 13.58 5.47 2.88
CA PHE A 10 13.33 4.09 3.30
C PHE A 10 12.25 4.04 4.38
N ILE A 11 11.12 3.43 4.04
CA ILE A 11 9.94 3.33 4.91
C ILE A 11 10.27 2.70 6.28
N GLY A 12 11.27 1.80 6.35
CA GLY A 12 11.68 1.17 7.60
C GLY A 12 12.31 2.12 8.62
N ASN A 13 12.65 3.36 8.24
CA ASN A 13 13.15 4.38 9.16
C ASN A 13 12.02 5.13 9.89
N PHE A 14 10.75 4.85 9.57
CA PHE A 14 9.58 5.51 10.15
C PHE A 14 8.78 4.55 11.04
N SER A 15 7.99 5.10 11.97
CA SER A 15 7.10 4.32 12.81
C SER A 15 6.08 3.54 11.98
N LEU A 16 5.73 2.34 12.46
CA LEU A 16 4.71 1.51 11.83
C LEU A 16 3.33 2.21 11.86
N PRO A 17 2.50 2.05 10.81
CA PRO A 17 1.09 2.37 10.89
C PRO A 17 0.42 1.59 12.03
N SER A 18 -0.63 2.17 12.64
CA SER A 18 -1.37 1.52 13.73
C SER A 18 -1.96 0.15 13.33
N ASP A 19 -2.32 0.00 12.05
CA ASP A 19 -2.75 -1.27 11.48
C ASP A 19 -2.25 -1.42 10.04
N THR A 20 -1.22 -2.22 9.87
CA THR A 20 -0.60 -2.51 8.57
C THR A 20 -1.52 -3.31 7.64
N GLN A 21 -2.51 -4.05 8.16
CA GLN A 21 -3.46 -4.81 7.34
C GLN A 21 -4.43 -3.93 6.55
N MET A 22 -4.61 -2.67 6.98
CA MET A 22 -5.42 -1.66 6.29
C MET A 22 -4.67 -0.97 5.15
N VAL A 23 -3.35 -1.18 5.04
CA VAL A 23 -2.55 -0.58 4.00
C VAL A 23 -2.62 -1.43 2.73
N ILE A 24 -2.92 -0.78 1.61
CA ILE A 24 -2.84 -1.35 0.27
C ILE A 24 -1.82 -0.53 -0.52
N SER A 25 -0.77 -1.18 -1.00
CA SER A 25 0.24 -0.57 -1.87
C SER A 25 0.03 -0.99 -3.32
N VAL A 26 -0.09 -0.01 -4.23
CA VAL A 26 -0.21 -0.25 -5.66
C VAL A 26 1.11 0.12 -6.33
N LEU A 27 1.79 -0.86 -6.92
CA LEU A 27 3.14 -0.70 -7.48
C LEU A 27 3.18 -1.04 -8.97
N ALA A 28 3.97 -0.29 -9.72
CA ALA A 28 4.21 -0.57 -11.13
C ALA A 28 5.25 -1.69 -11.30
N THR A 29 5.01 -2.65 -12.19
CA THR A 29 5.93 -3.77 -12.43
C THR A 29 7.22 -3.37 -13.14
N GLN A 30 7.34 -2.14 -13.64
CA GLN A 30 8.55 -1.59 -14.25
C GLN A 30 8.88 -0.21 -13.66
N ASP A 31 8.67 -0.06 -12.35
CA ASP A 31 9.04 1.13 -11.60
C ASP A 31 10.56 1.28 -11.50
N ALA A 32 11.08 2.44 -11.90
CA ALA A 32 12.51 2.78 -11.81
C ALA A 32 12.85 3.61 -10.55
N TYR A 33 11.84 4.13 -9.85
CA TYR A 33 12.00 4.90 -8.62
C TYR A 33 11.96 4.01 -7.38
N ILE A 34 11.14 2.96 -7.40
CA ILE A 34 11.01 2.02 -6.29
C ILE A 34 11.81 0.74 -6.61
N PRO A 35 12.96 0.49 -5.98
CA PRO A 35 13.73 -0.73 -6.19
C PRO A 35 12.97 -1.96 -5.68
N ARG A 36 13.14 -3.10 -6.37
CA ARG A 36 12.56 -4.39 -5.98
C ARG A 36 13.59 -5.41 -5.53
N ASP A 37 14.74 -5.42 -6.20
CA ASP A 37 15.80 -6.38 -5.94
C ASP A 37 16.79 -5.82 -4.91
N ASN A 38 17.30 -6.68 -4.05
CA ASN A 38 18.33 -6.36 -3.04
C ASN A 38 17.92 -5.26 -2.04
N VAL A 39 16.62 -5.06 -1.83
CA VAL A 39 16.07 -4.17 -0.80
C VAL A 39 15.07 -4.92 0.06
N THR A 40 14.91 -4.51 1.33
CA THR A 40 13.91 -5.09 2.21
C THR A 40 12.51 -4.80 1.66
N GLY A 41 11.76 -5.86 1.37
CA GLY A 41 10.40 -5.75 0.85
C GLY A 41 9.45 -5.10 1.85
N LEU A 42 8.49 -4.31 1.35
CA LEU A 42 7.53 -3.60 2.20
C LEU A 42 6.70 -4.54 3.08
N GLN A 43 6.43 -5.78 2.64
CA GLN A 43 5.76 -6.80 3.45
C GLN A 43 6.55 -7.26 4.68
N THR A 44 7.89 -7.17 4.64
CA THR A 44 8.74 -7.44 5.80
C THR A 44 8.70 -6.29 6.79
N ILE A 45 8.67 -5.05 6.28
CA ILE A 45 8.62 -3.84 7.12
C ILE A 45 7.24 -3.68 7.75
N TRP A 46 6.18 -3.86 6.96
CA TRP A 46 4.77 -3.74 7.35
C TRP A 46 4.05 -5.09 7.15
N PRO A 47 4.12 -6.00 8.15
CA PRO A 47 3.50 -7.32 8.05
C PRO A 47 2.00 -7.23 7.78
N GLY A 48 1.48 -8.03 6.84
CA GLY A 48 0.05 -8.06 6.52
C GLY A 48 -0.44 -6.96 5.58
N ILE A 49 0.44 -6.07 5.10
CA ILE A 49 0.14 -5.15 4.00
C ILE A 49 -0.28 -5.92 2.74
N GLU A 50 -1.24 -5.38 2.01
CA GLU A 50 -1.61 -5.88 0.69
C GLU A 50 -0.78 -5.21 -0.41
N MET A 51 -0.14 -6.00 -1.27
CA MET A 51 0.64 -5.52 -2.41
C MET A 51 -0.11 -5.83 -3.70
N ARG A 52 -0.38 -4.81 -4.52
CA ARG A 52 -1.01 -4.93 -5.84
C ARG A 52 -0.04 -4.48 -6.92
N TYR A 53 0.28 -5.37 -7.84
CA TYR A 53 1.18 -5.06 -8.95
C TYR A 53 0.38 -4.73 -10.21
N VAL A 54 0.72 -3.61 -10.83
CA VAL A 54 0.12 -3.13 -12.07
C VAL A 54 1.17 -3.12 -13.17
N THR A 55 0.86 -3.72 -14.31
CA THR A 55 1.78 -3.75 -15.44
C THR A 55 2.03 -2.34 -16.01
N GLY A 56 3.29 -1.95 -16.07
CA GLY A 56 3.73 -0.67 -16.65
C GLY A 56 4.87 -0.02 -15.88
N SER A 57 5.36 1.11 -16.39
CA SER A 57 6.32 1.98 -15.68
C SER A 57 5.61 2.93 -14.72
N HIS A 58 6.36 3.58 -13.83
CA HIS A 58 5.82 4.48 -12.81
C HIS A 58 4.83 5.52 -13.38
N VAL A 59 5.28 6.33 -14.35
CA VAL A 59 4.46 7.41 -14.94
C VAL A 59 3.32 6.85 -15.78
N THR A 60 3.55 5.79 -16.56
CA THR A 60 2.50 5.19 -17.40
C THR A 60 1.42 4.54 -16.55
N ALA A 61 1.78 3.83 -15.49
CA ALA A 61 0.83 3.25 -14.54
C ALA A 61 0.04 4.35 -13.83
N ALA A 62 0.72 5.41 -13.37
CA ALA A 62 0.07 6.57 -12.77
C ALA A 62 -0.93 7.21 -13.75
N LEU A 63 -0.57 7.51 -15.00
CA LEU A 63 -1.48 8.23 -15.90
C LEU A 63 -2.62 7.36 -16.45
N PHE A 64 -2.35 6.11 -16.81
CA PHE A 64 -3.27 5.29 -17.61
C PHE A 64 -3.95 4.15 -16.84
N LYS A 65 -3.49 3.84 -15.62
CA LYS A 65 -4.01 2.72 -14.81
C LYS A 65 -4.72 3.20 -13.53
N GLN A 66 -5.24 4.42 -13.57
CA GLN A 66 -5.97 5.10 -12.49
C GLN A 66 -7.11 4.28 -11.86
N HIS A 67 -7.75 3.38 -12.61
CA HIS A 67 -8.80 2.51 -12.07
C HIS A 67 -8.31 1.56 -10.98
N TYR A 68 -7.07 1.07 -11.05
CA TYR A 68 -6.48 0.23 -9.98
C TYR A 68 -6.32 1.02 -8.68
N PHE A 69 -5.94 2.30 -8.76
CA PHE A 69 -5.82 3.17 -7.59
C PHE A 69 -7.18 3.46 -6.96
N ARG A 70 -8.19 3.80 -7.78
CA ARG A 70 -9.57 4.02 -7.29
C ARG A 70 -10.13 2.77 -6.61
N GLN A 71 -9.92 1.60 -7.21
CA GLN A 71 -10.34 0.34 -6.63
C GLN A 71 -9.64 0.07 -5.29
N ALA A 72 -8.32 0.29 -5.21
CA ALA A 72 -7.57 0.15 -3.96
C ALA A 72 -8.11 1.09 -2.86
N ILE A 73 -8.49 2.32 -3.19
CA ILE A 73 -9.10 3.25 -2.23
C ILE A 73 -10.44 2.70 -1.72
N HIS A 74 -11.34 2.26 -2.62
CA HIS A 74 -12.62 1.66 -2.22
C HIS A 74 -12.41 0.44 -1.33
N ASP A 75 -11.51 -0.47 -1.72
CA ASP A 75 -11.23 -1.70 -0.97
C ASP A 75 -10.63 -1.41 0.41
N ALA A 76 -9.78 -0.38 0.53
CA ALA A 76 -9.23 0.03 1.82
C ALA A 76 -10.33 0.50 2.78
N PHE A 77 -11.29 1.29 2.31
CA PHE A 77 -12.44 1.69 3.13
C PHE A 77 -13.34 0.50 3.49
N GLN A 78 -13.60 -0.42 2.55
CA GLN A 78 -14.37 -1.63 2.84
C GLN A 78 -13.69 -2.53 3.86
N LYS A 79 -12.36 -2.70 3.76
CA LYS A 79 -11.55 -3.40 4.77
C LYS A 79 -11.67 -2.75 6.14
N TYR A 80 -11.58 -1.43 6.19
CA TYR A 80 -11.71 -0.67 7.43
C TYR A 80 -13.09 -0.90 8.06
N LEU A 81 -14.18 -0.68 7.33
CA LEU A 81 -15.55 -0.86 7.84
C LEU A 81 -15.80 -2.28 8.32
N LYS A 82 -15.26 -3.28 7.61
CA LYS A 82 -15.37 -4.69 8.00
C LYS A 82 -14.62 -5.01 9.30
N LYS A 83 -13.42 -4.47 9.48
CA LYS A 83 -12.57 -4.74 10.66
C LYS A 83 -12.95 -3.90 11.87
N TYR A 84 -13.41 -2.68 11.63
CA TYR A 84 -13.77 -1.68 12.64
C TYR A 84 -15.21 -1.19 12.41
N PRO A 85 -16.21 -2.08 12.59
CA PRO A 85 -17.61 -1.70 12.42
C PRO A 85 -18.00 -0.65 13.46
N SER A 86 -18.83 0.30 13.05
CA SER A 86 -19.35 1.30 13.97
C SER A 86 -20.22 0.64 15.05
N PRO A 87 -20.33 1.24 16.26
CA PRO A 87 -21.22 0.71 17.30
C PRO A 87 -22.69 0.56 16.85
N GLN A 88 -23.12 1.36 15.88
CA GLN A 88 -24.49 1.34 15.35
C GLN A 88 -24.75 0.12 14.44
N GLU A 89 -23.74 -0.38 13.73
CA GLU A 89 -23.87 -1.54 12.84
C GLU A 89 -23.87 -2.87 13.58
N LYS A 90 -23.24 -2.93 14.76
CA LYS A 90 -23.24 -4.14 15.61
C LYS A 90 -24.65 -4.51 16.10
N ASN A 91 -25.49 -3.51 16.36
CA ASN A 91 -26.86 -3.71 16.87
C ASN A 91 -27.87 -4.16 15.80
N ASN A 92 -27.49 -4.15 14.50
CA ASN A 92 -28.35 -4.57 13.39
C ASN A 92 -27.99 -5.97 12.86
N GLN A 93 -27.07 -6.68 13.52
CA GLN A 93 -26.61 -8.02 13.15
C GLN A 93 -26.97 -9.11 14.19
N ASP A 94 -27.67 -8.73 15.26
CA ASP A 94 -28.33 -9.61 16.24
C ASP A 94 -29.84 -9.69 15.95
#